data_AF-A0A9P1K040-F1
#
_entry.id   AF-A0A9P1K040-F1
#
_cell.length_a   1.000
_cell.length_b   1.000
_cell.length_c   1.000
_cell.angle_alpha   90.00
_cell.angle_beta   90.00
_cell.angle_gamma   90.00
#
_symmetry.space_group_name_H-M   'P 1'
#
loop_
_entity.id
_entity.type
_entity.pdbx_description
1 polymer ?
#
loop_
_entity_poly.entity_id
_entity_poly.type
_entity_poly.pdbx_seq_one_letter_code
_entity_poly.pdbx_strand_id
1 'polypeptide(L)'
;MTGALWSAGLTAAALLAGIALREAGAAGTPALAGTLALAGGGTIASLLFLHQLRRSLTRSILVLEAAARGRLDIRIVGIAESGLPGRLDHAINRLLDLTEAFTKEADAAMERTAEGRYFRHILTDGLVGDFSRHARLINEALVGMERRSADFAGEAAAIGATVRGTARAVATTSAGLEDTARRLTAESALTSERSATVAGAAGEASAHLAGVSAAVEQASAAIRAVAARLCQSAGATDAARRATSDSVAAMQRLSDAAQSIGSVADLIAGVAAQTNLLALNATIEAARAGDAGKGFAVVAEEVKALADATARATHDIGAQAIAMAEAAEQACGRVEAIAAMIHHIDENTAGIAAVTEEQSGVVADIATAIRATAASVDIIAGTVTDLSATAGVTAAAARVVLTAATDLSGRTAAMDSELDAFVVRVCGGDRL
;
A
#
# COMPACT_ATOMS: atom_id res chain seq x y z
N MET A 1 -56.41 -78.24 50.34
CA MET A 1 -57.51 -79.23 50.27
C MET A 1 -57.09 -80.61 49.75
N THR A 2 -55.82 -80.84 49.36
CA THR A 2 -55.36 -82.14 48.86
C THR A 2 -54.83 -83.07 49.97
N GLY A 3 -54.23 -82.56 51.05
CA GLY A 3 -53.74 -83.39 52.16
C GLY A 3 -54.84 -84.18 52.91
N ALA A 4 -56.08 -83.67 52.94
CA ALA A 4 -57.20 -84.33 53.62
C ALA A 4 -57.74 -85.57 52.89
N LEU A 5 -57.57 -85.64 51.56
CA LEU A 5 -57.91 -86.83 50.77
C LEU A 5 -56.84 -87.93 50.89
N TRP A 6 -55.59 -87.56 51.21
CA TRP A 6 -54.48 -88.49 51.41
C TRP A 6 -54.48 -89.12 52.80
N SER A 7 -54.77 -88.34 53.85
CA SER A 7 -55.01 -88.90 55.18
C SER A 7 -56.24 -89.80 55.14
N ALA A 8 -57.31 -89.42 54.44
CA ALA A 8 -58.48 -90.27 54.24
C ALA A 8 -58.17 -91.57 53.48
N GLY A 9 -57.31 -91.54 52.45
CA GLY A 9 -56.92 -92.74 51.69
C GLY A 9 -56.02 -93.71 52.46
N LEU A 10 -55.01 -93.20 53.20
CA LEU A 10 -54.14 -94.02 54.05
C LEU A 10 -54.87 -94.52 55.31
N THR A 11 -55.73 -93.70 55.91
CA THR A 11 -56.57 -94.14 57.03
C THR A 11 -57.65 -95.11 56.56
N ALA A 12 -58.24 -94.94 55.37
CA ALA A 12 -59.17 -95.92 54.80
C ALA A 12 -58.48 -97.25 54.47
N ALA A 13 -57.26 -97.24 53.92
CA ALA A 13 -56.49 -98.46 53.68
C ALA A 13 -56.08 -99.16 55.00
N ALA A 14 -55.70 -98.39 56.03
CA ALA A 14 -55.42 -98.92 57.36
C ALA A 14 -56.68 -99.41 58.09
N LEU A 15 -57.82 -98.73 57.94
CA LEU A 15 -59.12 -99.17 58.47
C LEU A 15 -59.61 -100.43 57.76
N LEU A 16 -59.48 -100.51 56.43
CA LEU A 16 -59.83 -101.70 55.65
C LEU A 16 -58.92 -102.88 56.00
N ALA A 17 -57.62 -102.65 56.21
CA ALA A 17 -56.70 -103.67 56.74
C ALA A 17 -57.05 -104.09 58.18
N GLY A 18 -57.47 -103.14 59.02
CA GLY A 18 -57.92 -103.40 60.39
C GLY A 18 -59.26 -104.14 60.49
N ILE A 19 -60.21 -103.85 59.58
CA ILE A 19 -61.49 -104.58 59.44
C ILE A 19 -61.23 -105.98 58.89
N ALA A 20 -60.32 -106.13 57.91
CA ALA A 20 -59.93 -107.44 57.38
C ALA A 20 -59.24 -108.33 58.42
N LEU A 21 -58.45 -107.77 59.36
CA LEU A 21 -57.91 -108.53 60.49
C LEU A 21 -58.98 -108.90 61.54
N ARG A 22 -60.02 -108.07 61.71
CA ARG A 22 -61.09 -108.29 62.70
C ARG A 22 -62.13 -109.32 62.24
N GLU A 23 -62.38 -109.47 60.95
CA GLU A 23 -63.27 -110.51 60.39
C GLU A 23 -62.59 -111.87 60.15
N ALA A 24 -61.25 -111.94 60.24
CA ALA A 24 -60.49 -113.19 60.08
C ALA A 24 -60.78 -114.25 61.16
N GLY A 25 -61.58 -113.95 62.19
CA GLY A 25 -62.01 -114.88 63.23
C GLY A 25 -63.34 -115.61 63.00
N ALA A 26 -64.18 -115.20 62.02
CA ALA A 26 -65.54 -115.76 61.92
C ALA A 26 -66.22 -115.60 60.55
N ALA A 27 -65.57 -115.92 59.42
CA ALA A 27 -66.27 -116.16 58.15
C ALA A 27 -65.35 -116.83 57.13
N GLY A 28 -65.93 -117.66 56.27
CA GLY A 28 -65.23 -118.49 55.28
C GLY A 28 -64.34 -117.73 54.29
N THR A 29 -63.51 -118.52 53.63
CA THR A 29 -62.29 -118.17 52.87
C THR A 29 -62.40 -117.31 51.60
N PRO A 30 -63.57 -116.92 51.02
CA PRO A 30 -63.55 -115.99 49.87
C PRO A 30 -63.58 -114.48 50.24
N ALA A 31 -63.90 -114.07 51.48
CA ALA A 31 -64.04 -112.64 51.84
C ALA A 31 -62.69 -111.93 52.11
N LEU A 32 -61.69 -112.66 52.60
CA LEU A 32 -60.33 -112.15 52.89
C LEU A 32 -59.50 -111.87 51.62
N ALA A 33 -59.76 -112.58 50.53
CA ALA A 33 -59.03 -112.41 49.28
C ALA A 33 -59.39 -111.11 48.53
N GLY A 34 -60.66 -110.67 48.62
CA GLY A 34 -61.13 -109.44 47.96
C GLY A 34 -60.65 -108.15 48.62
N THR A 35 -60.54 -108.13 49.96
CA THR A 35 -60.10 -106.95 50.72
C THR A 35 -58.58 -106.74 50.65
N LEU A 36 -57.78 -107.80 50.65
CA LEU A 36 -56.32 -107.74 50.41
C LEU A 36 -55.98 -107.31 48.97
N ALA A 37 -56.76 -107.73 47.97
CA ALA A 37 -56.56 -107.32 46.58
C ALA A 37 -56.88 -105.82 46.33
N LEU A 38 -57.91 -105.28 46.98
CA LEU A 38 -58.26 -103.85 46.90
C LEU A 38 -57.27 -102.96 47.68
N ALA A 39 -56.80 -103.40 48.85
CA ALA A 39 -55.77 -102.67 49.61
C ALA A 39 -54.39 -102.72 48.91
N GLY A 40 -54.02 -103.86 48.32
CA GLY A 40 -52.83 -104.02 47.48
C GLY A 40 -52.90 -103.18 46.19
N GLY A 41 -54.04 -103.16 45.52
CA GLY A 41 -54.26 -102.31 44.34
C GLY A 41 -54.20 -100.80 44.65
N GLY A 42 -54.79 -100.38 45.78
CA GLY A 42 -54.74 -98.98 46.23
C GLY A 42 -53.34 -98.52 46.63
N THR A 43 -52.55 -99.38 47.28
CA THR A 43 -51.15 -99.08 47.65
C THR A 43 -50.23 -99.07 46.43
N ILE A 44 -50.41 -99.99 45.48
CA ILE A 44 -49.66 -99.99 44.20
C ILE A 44 -50.02 -98.75 43.37
N ALA A 45 -51.30 -98.38 43.25
CA ALA A 45 -51.71 -97.17 42.54
C ALA A 45 -51.15 -95.89 43.18
N SER A 46 -51.11 -95.83 44.51
CA SER A 46 -50.53 -94.70 45.25
C SER A 46 -49.01 -94.63 45.10
N LEU A 47 -48.30 -95.77 45.16
CA LEU A 47 -46.86 -95.84 44.90
C LEU A 47 -46.50 -95.50 43.45
N LEU A 48 -47.31 -95.94 42.48
CA LEU A 48 -47.15 -95.57 41.07
C LEU A 48 -47.36 -94.06 40.87
N PHE A 49 -48.37 -93.48 41.51
CA PHE A 49 -48.60 -92.03 41.48
C PHE A 49 -47.46 -91.25 42.16
N LEU A 50 -46.93 -91.71 43.30
CA LEU A 50 -45.78 -91.12 43.98
C LEU A 50 -44.49 -91.23 43.15
N HIS A 51 -44.29 -92.36 42.48
CA HIS A 51 -43.16 -92.55 41.56
C HIS A 51 -43.29 -91.65 40.33
N GLN A 52 -44.49 -91.52 39.76
CA GLN A 52 -44.79 -90.64 38.64
C GLN A 52 -44.63 -89.15 39.03
N LEU A 53 -45.10 -88.77 40.22
CA LEU A 53 -44.95 -87.41 40.77
C LEU A 53 -43.49 -87.07 41.03
N ARG A 54 -42.72 -87.98 41.65
CA ARG A 54 -41.28 -87.80 41.87
C ARG A 54 -40.54 -87.65 40.54
N ARG A 55 -40.86 -88.49 39.55
CA ARG A 55 -40.25 -88.42 38.21
C ARG A 55 -40.59 -87.13 37.47
N SER A 56 -41.84 -86.64 37.55
CA SER A 56 -42.25 -85.35 37.00
C SER A 56 -41.47 -84.21 37.67
N LEU A 57 -41.46 -84.11 39.00
CA LEU A 57 -40.74 -83.06 39.73
C LEU A 57 -39.22 -83.07 39.45
N THR A 58 -38.59 -84.24 39.37
CA THR A 58 -37.16 -84.34 39.01
C THR A 58 -36.89 -83.81 37.61
N ARG A 59 -37.79 -84.06 36.64
CA ARG A 59 -37.69 -83.47 35.30
C ARG A 59 -37.83 -81.95 35.34
N SER A 60 -38.83 -81.43 36.05
CA SER A 60 -39.07 -79.99 36.19
C SER A 60 -37.87 -79.27 36.81
N ILE A 61 -37.29 -79.84 37.88
CA ILE A 61 -36.10 -79.31 38.57
C ILE A 61 -34.90 -79.26 37.62
N LEU A 62 -34.63 -80.35 36.88
CA LEU A 62 -33.51 -80.41 35.95
C LEU A 62 -33.60 -79.31 34.87
N VAL A 63 -34.81 -79.09 34.35
CA VAL A 63 -35.06 -78.02 33.38
C VAL A 63 -34.88 -76.63 33.99
N LEU A 64 -35.40 -76.39 35.21
CA LEU A 64 -35.21 -75.12 35.91
C LEU A 64 -33.74 -74.86 36.27
N GLU A 65 -32.98 -75.87 36.68
CA GLU A 65 -31.52 -75.77 36.93
C GLU A 65 -30.73 -75.50 35.65
N ALA A 66 -31.18 -76.01 34.50
CA ALA A 66 -30.57 -75.72 33.21
C ALA A 66 -30.90 -74.28 32.77
N ALA A 67 -32.15 -73.84 32.94
CA ALA A 67 -32.59 -72.48 32.67
C ALA A 67 -31.88 -71.44 33.57
N ALA A 68 -31.70 -71.75 34.86
CA ALA A 68 -30.95 -70.90 35.80
C ALA A 68 -29.46 -70.75 35.41
N ARG A 69 -28.93 -71.68 34.62
CA ARG A 69 -27.59 -71.60 34.01
C ARG A 69 -27.59 -70.92 32.63
N GLY A 70 -28.70 -70.33 32.21
CA GLY A 70 -28.83 -69.59 30.94
C GLY A 70 -29.24 -70.44 29.74
N ARG A 71 -29.58 -71.72 29.91
CA ARG A 71 -30.06 -72.58 28.81
C ARG A 71 -31.58 -72.51 28.69
N LEU A 72 -32.05 -71.50 27.98
CA LEU A 72 -33.48 -71.21 27.84
C LEU A 72 -34.17 -71.98 26.71
N ASP A 73 -33.43 -72.71 25.87
CA ASP A 73 -33.92 -73.53 24.75
C ASP A 73 -34.47 -74.90 25.18
N ILE A 74 -34.21 -75.31 26.43
CA ILE A 74 -34.65 -76.59 26.98
C ILE A 74 -36.15 -76.60 27.24
N ARG A 75 -36.81 -77.72 26.94
CA ARG A 75 -38.24 -77.94 27.22
C ARG A 75 -38.49 -79.26 27.93
N ILE A 76 -39.54 -79.28 28.74
CA ILE A 76 -40.09 -80.51 29.31
C ILE A 76 -40.93 -81.18 28.21
N VAL A 77 -40.47 -82.35 27.74
CA VAL A 77 -41.09 -83.12 26.66
C VAL A 77 -41.79 -84.36 27.24
N GLY A 78 -42.90 -84.78 26.62
CA GLY A 78 -43.65 -85.97 27.05
C GLY A 78 -44.38 -85.76 28.37
N ILE A 79 -45.20 -84.71 28.43
CA ILE A 79 -46.07 -84.41 29.58
C ILE A 79 -47.28 -85.35 29.48
N ALA A 80 -47.24 -86.45 30.22
CA ALA A 80 -48.30 -87.47 30.24
C ALA A 80 -49.18 -87.35 31.49
N GLU A 81 -48.74 -86.55 32.46
CA GLU A 81 -49.38 -86.37 33.76
C GLU A 81 -50.57 -85.40 33.69
N SER A 82 -51.78 -85.87 34.01
CA SER A 82 -52.95 -85.01 34.21
C SER A 82 -52.97 -84.40 35.62
N GLY A 83 -53.39 -83.14 35.76
CA GLY A 83 -53.54 -82.46 37.06
C GLY A 83 -52.43 -81.44 37.37
N LEU A 84 -52.10 -81.25 38.65
CA LEU A 84 -51.12 -80.24 39.11
C LEU A 84 -49.70 -80.41 38.51
N PRO A 85 -49.13 -81.63 38.37
CA PRO A 85 -47.77 -81.82 37.86
C PRO A 85 -47.63 -81.44 36.37
N GLY A 86 -48.56 -81.89 35.52
CA GLY A 86 -48.57 -81.48 34.11
C GLY A 86 -48.80 -79.97 33.93
N ARG A 87 -49.64 -79.36 34.77
CA ARG A 87 -49.80 -77.90 34.81
C ARG A 87 -48.51 -77.17 35.18
N LEU A 88 -47.73 -77.69 36.13
CA LEU A 88 -46.44 -77.15 36.51
C LEU A 88 -45.46 -77.22 35.32
N ASP A 89 -45.39 -78.36 34.65
CA ASP A 89 -44.50 -78.56 33.50
C ASP A 89 -44.87 -77.64 32.32
N HIS A 90 -46.16 -77.48 32.01
CA HIS A 90 -46.63 -76.50 31.03
C HIS A 90 -46.37 -75.05 31.44
N ALA A 91 -46.50 -74.71 32.72
CA ALA A 91 -46.19 -73.37 33.23
C ALA A 91 -44.69 -73.05 33.14
N ILE A 92 -43.82 -74.04 33.42
CA ILE A 92 -42.37 -73.91 33.26
C ILE A 92 -42.01 -73.71 31.79
N ASN A 93 -42.52 -74.56 30.89
CA ASN A 93 -42.27 -74.39 29.45
C ASN A 93 -42.71 -73.00 28.97
N ARG A 94 -43.88 -72.52 29.39
CA ARG A 94 -44.37 -71.19 29.02
C ARG A 94 -43.49 -70.05 29.57
N LEU A 95 -42.95 -70.19 30.78
CA LEU A 95 -42.00 -69.22 31.34
C LEU A 95 -40.70 -69.20 30.53
N LEU A 96 -40.20 -70.37 30.11
CA LEU A 96 -39.02 -70.49 29.27
C LEU A 96 -39.25 -69.92 27.88
N ASP A 97 -40.40 -70.19 27.25
CA ASP A 97 -40.79 -69.61 25.96
C ASP A 97 -40.79 -68.08 26.02
N LEU A 98 -41.39 -67.50 27.07
CA LEU A 98 -41.44 -66.04 27.26
C LEU A 98 -40.04 -65.44 27.52
N THR A 99 -39.23 -66.12 28.32
CA THR A 99 -37.88 -65.65 28.64
C THR A 99 -36.97 -65.72 27.41
N GLU A 100 -37.00 -66.84 26.67
CA GLU A 100 -36.23 -67.04 25.44
C GLU A 100 -36.63 -66.06 24.34
N ALA A 101 -37.94 -65.87 24.12
CA ALA A 101 -38.44 -64.92 23.13
C ALA A 101 -38.01 -63.49 23.47
N PHE A 102 -38.15 -63.07 24.73
CA PHE A 102 -37.71 -61.75 25.17
C PHE A 102 -36.20 -61.56 24.99
N THR A 103 -35.37 -62.52 25.42
CA THR A 103 -33.91 -62.40 25.29
C THR A 103 -33.46 -62.35 23.83
N LYS A 104 -34.02 -63.21 22.96
CA LYS A 104 -33.65 -63.22 21.53
C LYS A 104 -34.03 -61.92 20.84
N GLU A 105 -35.22 -61.39 21.11
CA GLU A 105 -35.65 -60.14 20.50
C GLU A 105 -34.88 -58.94 21.06
N ALA A 106 -34.57 -58.93 22.36
CA ALA A 106 -33.73 -57.91 22.97
C ALA A 106 -32.31 -57.91 22.38
N ASP A 107 -31.67 -59.09 22.28
CA ASP A 107 -30.32 -59.21 21.69
C ASP A 107 -30.30 -58.74 20.24
N ALA A 108 -31.26 -59.19 19.43
CA ALA A 108 -31.30 -58.83 18.02
C ALA A 108 -31.55 -57.32 17.80
N ALA A 109 -32.39 -56.69 18.63
CA ALA A 109 -32.61 -55.24 18.58
C ALA A 109 -31.38 -54.46 19.08
N MET A 110 -30.75 -54.90 20.18
CA MET A 110 -29.55 -54.26 20.74
C MET A 110 -28.33 -54.40 19.81
N GLU A 111 -28.15 -55.53 19.14
CA GLU A 111 -27.05 -55.76 18.20
C GLU A 111 -27.10 -54.77 17.03
N ARG A 112 -28.27 -54.59 16.41
CA ARG A 112 -28.44 -53.57 15.35
C ARG A 112 -28.21 -52.16 15.87
N THR A 113 -28.69 -51.88 17.07
CA THR A 113 -28.53 -50.57 17.72
C THR A 113 -27.07 -50.27 18.04
N ALA A 114 -26.28 -51.27 18.44
CA ALA A 114 -24.85 -51.13 18.69
C ALA A 114 -24.07 -50.78 17.40
N GLU A 115 -24.58 -51.16 16.24
CA GLU A 115 -24.07 -50.77 14.92
C GLU A 115 -24.62 -49.42 14.44
N GLY A 116 -25.40 -48.71 15.27
CA GLY A 116 -26.04 -47.44 14.90
C GLY A 116 -27.30 -47.57 14.05
N ARG A 117 -27.85 -48.79 13.89
CA ARG A 117 -29.02 -49.07 13.07
C ARG A 117 -30.25 -49.31 13.94
N TYR A 118 -31.18 -48.34 13.92
CA TYR A 118 -32.32 -48.32 14.86
C TYR A 118 -33.63 -48.92 14.33
N PHE A 119 -33.63 -49.49 13.11
CA PHE A 119 -34.86 -49.98 12.45
C PHE A 119 -35.50 -51.21 13.11
N ARG A 120 -34.79 -51.90 14.02
CA ARG A 120 -35.27 -53.13 14.66
C ARG A 120 -35.73 -52.86 16.09
N HIS A 121 -37.01 -53.11 16.33
CA HIS A 121 -37.63 -53.08 17.65
C HIS A 121 -37.94 -54.49 18.16
N ILE A 122 -37.99 -54.65 19.48
CA ILE A 122 -38.44 -55.88 20.13
C ILE A 122 -39.92 -56.10 19.79
N LEU A 123 -40.24 -57.26 19.22
CA LEU A 123 -41.61 -57.68 18.97
C LEU A 123 -42.34 -57.91 20.30
N THR A 124 -43.39 -57.13 20.55
CA THR A 124 -44.16 -57.23 21.81
C THR A 124 -45.24 -58.29 21.78
N ASP A 125 -45.56 -58.83 20.60
CA ASP A 125 -46.61 -59.83 20.41
C ASP A 125 -46.22 -61.15 21.06
N GLY A 126 -47.10 -61.70 21.89
CA GLY A 126 -46.84 -62.92 22.67
C GLY A 126 -46.16 -62.70 24.02
N LEU A 127 -45.60 -61.51 24.28
CA LEU A 127 -45.08 -61.14 25.60
C LEU A 127 -46.20 -60.63 26.52
N VAL A 128 -46.15 -61.00 27.80
CA VAL A 128 -47.18 -60.63 28.79
C VAL A 128 -46.57 -60.06 30.06
N GLY A 129 -47.34 -59.27 30.80
CA GLY A 129 -46.92 -58.69 32.09
C GLY A 129 -45.63 -57.88 31.99
N ASP A 130 -44.69 -58.14 32.89
CA ASP A 130 -43.41 -57.41 32.97
C ASP A 130 -42.53 -57.59 31.73
N PHE A 131 -42.59 -58.73 31.02
CA PHE A 131 -41.85 -58.91 29.76
C PHE A 131 -42.31 -57.93 28.67
N SER A 132 -43.62 -57.74 28.53
CA SER A 132 -44.18 -56.76 27.59
C SER A 132 -43.80 -55.34 28.00
N ARG A 133 -43.83 -55.03 29.31
CA ARG A 133 -43.41 -53.72 29.84
C ARG A 133 -41.94 -53.42 29.58
N HIS A 134 -41.03 -54.38 29.84
CA HIS A 134 -39.61 -54.22 29.56
C HIS A 134 -39.32 -54.06 28.06
N ALA A 135 -39.98 -54.87 27.21
CA ALA A 135 -39.86 -54.75 25.76
C ALA A 135 -40.27 -53.35 25.27
N ARG A 136 -41.37 -52.78 25.80
CA ARG A 136 -41.78 -51.41 25.47
C ARG A 136 -40.78 -50.36 25.95
N LEU A 137 -40.26 -50.47 27.19
CA LEU A 137 -39.25 -49.54 27.71
C LEU A 137 -37.97 -49.58 26.87
N ILE A 138 -37.53 -50.75 26.44
CA ILE A 138 -36.37 -50.89 25.55
C ILE A 138 -36.68 -50.25 24.19
N ASN A 139 -37.86 -50.50 23.60
CA ASN A 139 -38.25 -49.86 22.35
C ASN A 139 -38.33 -48.33 22.46
N GLU A 140 -38.87 -47.79 23.55
CA GLU A 140 -38.87 -46.35 23.83
C GLU A 140 -37.45 -45.79 23.94
N ALA A 141 -36.54 -46.51 24.60
CA ALA A 141 -35.13 -46.14 24.66
C ALA A 141 -34.46 -46.17 23.28
N LEU A 142 -34.77 -47.18 22.44
CA LEU A 142 -34.28 -47.29 21.07
C LEU A 142 -34.72 -46.11 20.20
N VAL A 143 -36.01 -45.77 20.23
CA VAL A 143 -36.56 -44.59 19.53
C VAL A 143 -35.91 -43.30 20.07
N GLY A 144 -35.71 -43.21 21.38
CA GLY A 144 -35.01 -42.08 22.00
C GLY A 144 -33.52 -41.99 21.62
N MET A 145 -32.86 -43.11 21.34
CA MET A 145 -31.48 -43.15 20.83
C MET A 145 -31.43 -42.79 19.35
N GLU A 146 -32.34 -43.32 18.54
CA GLU A 146 -32.50 -43.00 17.12
C GLU A 146 -32.68 -41.50 16.92
N ARG A 147 -33.65 -40.91 17.63
CA ARG A 147 -33.92 -39.47 17.56
C ARG A 147 -32.70 -38.64 17.94
N ARG A 148 -32.01 -38.98 19.03
CA ARG A 148 -30.79 -38.27 19.45
C ARG A 148 -29.65 -38.41 18.44
N SER A 149 -29.51 -39.57 17.82
CA SER A 149 -28.52 -39.80 16.76
C SER A 149 -28.83 -38.95 15.52
N ALA A 150 -30.10 -38.93 15.10
CA ALA A 150 -30.56 -38.11 13.98
C ALA A 150 -30.43 -36.60 14.26
N ASP A 151 -30.82 -36.15 15.46
CA ASP A 151 -30.66 -34.75 15.88
C ASP A 151 -29.18 -34.35 15.88
N PHE A 152 -28.29 -35.19 16.42
CA PHE A 152 -26.84 -34.95 16.41
C PHE A 152 -26.27 -34.90 14.98
N ALA A 153 -26.67 -35.80 14.08
CA ALA A 153 -26.25 -35.77 12.69
C ALA A 153 -26.75 -34.51 11.97
N GLY A 154 -27.98 -34.05 12.26
CA GLY A 154 -28.53 -32.81 11.74
C GLY A 154 -27.78 -31.57 12.22
N GLU A 155 -27.49 -31.49 13.52
CA GLU A 155 -26.69 -30.40 14.11
C GLU A 155 -25.26 -30.40 13.56
N ALA A 156 -24.62 -31.56 13.46
CA ALA A 156 -23.28 -31.70 12.88
C ALA A 156 -23.23 -31.26 11.41
N ALA A 157 -24.24 -31.60 10.61
CA ALA A 157 -24.37 -31.15 9.23
C ALA A 157 -24.58 -29.62 9.14
N ALA A 158 -25.40 -29.04 10.02
CA ALA A 158 -25.65 -27.60 10.07
C ALA A 158 -24.40 -26.80 10.48
N ILE A 159 -23.67 -27.28 11.50
CA ILE A 159 -22.36 -26.71 11.88
C ILE A 159 -21.39 -26.83 10.70
N GLY A 160 -21.30 -28.01 10.08
CA GLY A 160 -20.45 -28.25 8.92
C GLY A 160 -20.74 -27.26 7.78
N ALA A 161 -22.01 -27.02 7.46
CA ALA A 161 -22.42 -26.05 6.44
C ALA A 161 -22.05 -24.60 6.80
N THR A 162 -22.24 -24.21 8.06
CA THR A 162 -21.91 -22.86 8.55
C THR A 162 -20.40 -22.60 8.47
N VAL A 163 -19.59 -23.55 8.96
CA VAL A 163 -18.12 -23.43 8.92
C VAL A 163 -17.60 -23.48 7.48
N ARG A 164 -18.24 -24.23 6.58
CA ARG A 164 -17.95 -24.17 5.13
C ARG A 164 -18.22 -22.80 4.53
N GLY A 165 -19.34 -22.19 4.90
CA GLY A 165 -19.72 -20.85 4.46
C GLY A 165 -18.68 -19.81 4.89
N THR A 166 -18.24 -19.86 6.15
CA THR A 166 -17.19 -18.96 6.65
C THR A 166 -15.84 -19.25 6.01
N ALA A 167 -15.46 -20.52 5.82
CA ALA A 167 -14.26 -20.91 5.11
C ALA A 167 -14.23 -20.32 3.69
N ARG A 168 -15.31 -20.46 2.90
CA ARG A 168 -15.39 -19.87 1.56
C ARG A 168 -15.28 -18.34 1.55
N ALA A 169 -15.89 -17.68 2.54
CA ALA A 169 -15.78 -16.23 2.68
C ALA A 169 -14.34 -15.79 3.00
N VAL A 170 -13.65 -16.53 3.88
CA VAL A 170 -12.24 -16.32 4.20
C VAL A 170 -11.35 -16.55 2.98
N ALA A 171 -11.55 -17.65 2.23
CA ALA A 171 -10.79 -17.93 1.00
C ALA A 171 -10.95 -16.83 -0.06
N THR A 172 -12.18 -16.32 -0.24
CA THR A 172 -12.46 -15.21 -1.16
C THR A 172 -11.74 -13.92 -0.72
N THR A 173 -11.75 -13.64 0.58
CA THR A 173 -11.06 -12.47 1.16
C THR A 173 -9.55 -12.60 1.01
N SER A 174 -8.98 -13.78 1.27
CA SER A 174 -7.56 -14.07 1.04
C SER A 174 -7.16 -13.84 -0.41
N ALA A 175 -7.94 -14.33 -1.38
CA ALA A 175 -7.65 -14.10 -2.80
C ALA A 175 -7.64 -12.60 -3.16
N GLY A 176 -8.56 -11.82 -2.58
CA GLY A 176 -8.57 -10.36 -2.73
C GLY A 176 -7.35 -9.67 -2.11
N LEU A 177 -6.88 -10.15 -0.95
CA LEU A 177 -5.65 -9.67 -0.30
C LEU A 177 -4.40 -10.03 -1.11
N GLU A 178 -4.33 -11.23 -1.70
CA GLU A 178 -3.24 -11.62 -2.59
C GLU A 178 -3.14 -10.71 -3.82
N ASP A 179 -4.26 -10.45 -4.50
CA ASP A 179 -4.30 -9.54 -5.65
C ASP A 179 -3.85 -8.12 -5.26
N THR A 180 -4.40 -7.60 -4.16
CA THR A 180 -4.04 -6.26 -3.64
C THR A 180 -2.55 -6.17 -3.31
N ALA A 181 -1.99 -7.19 -2.65
CA ALA A 181 -0.57 -7.23 -2.31
C ALA A 181 0.34 -7.29 -3.55
N ARG A 182 -0.05 -8.06 -4.59
CA ARG A 182 0.71 -8.10 -5.85
C ARG A 182 0.68 -6.75 -6.56
N ARG A 183 -0.49 -6.10 -6.61
CA ARG A 183 -0.65 -4.76 -7.18
C ARG A 183 0.19 -3.72 -6.44
N LEU A 184 0.13 -3.69 -5.10
CA LEU A 184 0.95 -2.78 -4.29
C LEU A 184 2.45 -3.00 -4.51
N THR A 185 2.89 -4.26 -4.68
CA THR A 185 4.29 -4.57 -4.99
C THR A 185 4.70 -4.00 -6.36
N ALA A 186 3.86 -4.18 -7.38
CA ALA A 186 4.11 -3.67 -8.73
C ALA A 186 4.09 -2.13 -8.78
N GLU A 187 3.12 -1.49 -8.12
CA GLU A 187 3.02 -0.03 -8.03
C GLU A 187 4.20 0.58 -7.26
N SER A 188 4.66 -0.09 -6.20
CA SER A 188 5.86 0.32 -5.47
C SER A 188 7.11 0.23 -6.33
N ALA A 189 7.28 -0.84 -7.11
CA ALA A 189 8.41 -0.99 -8.04
C ALA A 189 8.42 0.14 -9.09
N LEU A 190 7.26 0.45 -9.68
CA LEU A 190 7.10 1.55 -10.62
C LEU A 190 7.40 2.91 -9.97
N THR A 191 7.00 3.09 -8.71
CA THR A 191 7.30 4.31 -7.94
C THR A 191 8.80 4.46 -7.70
N SER A 192 9.51 3.38 -7.36
CA SER A 192 10.97 3.40 -7.21
C SER A 192 11.69 3.71 -8.52
N GLU A 193 11.24 3.12 -9.64
CA GLU A 193 11.81 3.39 -10.97
C GLU A 193 11.63 4.87 -11.36
N ARG A 194 10.40 5.40 -11.23
CA ARG A 194 10.12 6.82 -11.51
C ARG A 194 10.89 7.75 -10.58
N SER A 195 11.04 7.38 -9.31
CA SER A 195 11.87 8.13 -8.36
C SER A 195 13.32 8.19 -8.85
N ALA A 196 13.89 7.09 -9.33
CA ALA A 196 15.24 7.09 -9.90
C ALA A 196 15.36 8.01 -11.13
N THR A 197 14.35 8.03 -12.02
CA THR A 197 14.32 8.96 -13.16
C THR A 197 14.30 10.42 -12.71
N VAL A 198 13.45 10.77 -11.74
CA VAL A 198 13.36 12.15 -11.23
C VAL A 198 14.66 12.53 -10.50
N ALA A 199 15.28 11.62 -9.76
CA ALA A 199 16.58 11.86 -9.13
C ALA A 199 17.68 12.17 -10.17
N GLY A 200 17.69 11.44 -11.29
CA GLY A 200 18.59 11.72 -12.41
C GLY A 200 18.35 13.12 -13.00
N ALA A 201 17.10 13.46 -13.27
CA ALA A 201 16.73 14.79 -13.79
C ALA A 201 17.07 15.93 -12.82
N ALA A 202 16.90 15.72 -11.51
CA ALA A 202 17.31 16.69 -10.48
C ALA A 202 18.84 16.88 -10.45
N GLY A 203 19.61 15.79 -10.61
CA GLY A 203 21.06 15.84 -10.74
C GLY A 203 21.51 16.65 -11.97
N GLU A 204 20.89 16.42 -13.13
CA GLU A 204 21.14 17.21 -14.34
C GLU A 204 20.79 18.68 -14.16
N ALA A 205 19.63 18.98 -13.56
CA ALA A 205 19.21 20.35 -13.27
C ALA A 205 20.20 21.08 -12.36
N SER A 206 20.76 20.40 -11.35
CA SER A 206 21.79 20.95 -10.46
C SER A 206 23.08 21.28 -11.23
N ALA A 207 23.54 20.39 -12.10
CA ALA A 207 24.69 20.65 -12.98
C ALA A 207 24.45 21.85 -13.92
N HIS A 208 23.24 21.95 -14.49
CA HIS A 208 22.87 23.09 -15.34
C HIS A 208 22.89 24.41 -14.54
N LEU A 209 22.34 24.42 -13.33
CA LEU A 209 22.34 25.60 -12.46
C LEU A 209 23.75 26.03 -12.06
N ALA A 210 24.68 25.09 -11.85
CA ALA A 210 26.09 25.42 -11.64
C ALA A 210 26.69 26.15 -12.86
N GLY A 211 26.37 25.69 -14.07
CA GLY A 211 26.76 26.36 -15.32
C GLY A 211 26.17 27.77 -15.47
N VAL A 212 24.88 27.93 -15.16
CA VAL A 212 24.23 29.27 -15.21
C VAL A 212 24.82 30.20 -14.14
N SER A 213 25.12 29.69 -12.94
CA SER A 213 25.79 30.46 -11.89
C SER A 213 27.14 31.01 -12.36
N ALA A 214 27.96 30.18 -13.02
CA ALA A 214 29.22 30.62 -13.62
C ALA A 214 29.01 31.70 -14.70
N ALA A 215 27.98 31.55 -15.54
CA ALA A 215 27.63 32.56 -16.55
C ALA A 215 27.21 33.90 -15.93
N VAL A 216 26.50 33.87 -14.79
CA VAL A 216 26.10 35.07 -14.04
C VAL A 216 27.31 35.77 -13.42
N GLU A 217 28.24 35.02 -12.84
CA GLU A 217 29.50 35.60 -12.34
C GLU A 217 30.32 36.25 -13.47
N GLN A 218 30.37 35.61 -14.63
CA GLN A 218 31.02 36.17 -15.82
C GLN A 218 30.32 37.43 -16.31
N ALA A 219 28.98 37.46 -16.32
CA ALA A 219 28.20 38.64 -16.68
C ALA A 219 28.43 39.80 -15.70
N SER A 220 28.46 39.51 -14.39
CA SER A 220 28.77 40.49 -13.35
C SER A 220 30.17 41.10 -13.55
N ALA A 221 31.17 40.27 -13.87
CA ALA A 221 32.51 40.73 -14.18
C ALA A 221 32.55 41.61 -15.45
N ALA A 222 31.83 41.23 -16.50
CA ALA A 222 31.74 42.00 -17.73
C ALA A 222 31.10 43.38 -17.52
N ILE A 223 30.01 43.45 -16.74
CA ILE A 223 29.34 44.71 -16.37
C ILE A 223 30.29 45.62 -15.60
N ARG A 224 31.03 45.10 -14.61
CA ARG A 224 32.05 45.87 -13.88
C ARG A 224 33.14 46.41 -14.81
N ALA A 225 33.58 45.62 -15.79
CA ALA A 225 34.58 46.05 -16.77
C ALA A 225 34.04 47.16 -17.70
N VAL A 226 32.77 47.09 -18.11
CA VAL A 226 32.11 48.15 -18.89
C VAL A 226 31.99 49.42 -18.05
N ALA A 227 31.54 49.34 -16.80
CA ALA A 227 31.46 50.49 -15.91
C ALA A 227 32.82 51.18 -15.72
N ALA A 228 33.90 50.42 -15.56
CA ALA A 228 35.25 50.96 -15.47
C ALA A 228 35.69 51.68 -16.77
N ARG A 229 35.36 51.11 -17.94
CA ARG A 229 35.63 51.75 -19.25
C ARG A 229 34.83 53.03 -19.46
N LEU A 230 33.60 53.10 -18.96
CA LEU A 230 32.78 54.32 -19.02
C LEU A 230 33.39 55.44 -18.16
N CYS A 231 33.88 55.11 -16.96
CA CYS A 231 34.59 56.07 -16.13
C CYS A 231 35.85 56.61 -16.82
N GLN A 232 36.61 55.74 -17.48
CA GLN A 232 37.76 56.14 -18.29
C GLN A 232 37.35 57.03 -19.49
N SER A 233 36.26 56.69 -20.17
CA SER A 233 35.71 57.47 -21.28
C SER A 233 35.29 58.87 -20.83
N ALA A 234 34.56 58.98 -19.72
CA ALA A 234 34.17 60.27 -19.14
C ALA A 234 35.40 61.15 -18.82
N GLY A 235 36.46 60.56 -18.25
CA GLY A 235 37.72 61.26 -18.01
C GLY A 235 38.40 61.76 -19.29
N ALA A 236 38.39 60.95 -20.36
CA ALA A 236 38.93 61.33 -21.66
C ALA A 236 38.11 62.46 -22.32
N THR A 237 36.78 62.39 -22.23
CA THR A 237 35.86 63.43 -22.72
C THR A 237 36.07 64.76 -22.01
N ASP A 238 36.24 64.77 -20.68
CA ASP A 238 36.53 66.01 -19.95
C ASP A 238 37.90 66.60 -20.32
N ALA A 239 38.93 65.76 -20.48
CA ALA A 239 40.25 66.20 -20.95
C ALA A 239 40.18 66.80 -22.36
N ALA A 240 39.46 66.16 -23.28
CA ALA A 240 39.24 66.65 -24.63
C ALA A 240 38.51 68.00 -24.63
N ARG A 241 37.44 68.14 -23.83
CA ARG A 241 36.70 69.39 -23.66
C ARG A 241 37.59 70.55 -23.22
N ARG A 242 38.49 70.32 -22.26
CA ARG A 242 39.47 71.33 -21.81
C ARG A 242 40.43 71.71 -22.95
N ALA A 243 40.99 70.74 -23.66
CA ALA A 243 41.90 70.99 -24.77
C ALA A 243 41.24 71.77 -25.92
N THR A 244 39.97 71.47 -26.22
CA THR A 244 39.16 72.21 -27.20
C THR A 244 38.94 73.66 -26.74
N SER A 245 38.59 73.89 -25.47
CA SER A 245 38.44 75.23 -24.89
C SER A 245 39.75 76.05 -24.97
N ASP A 246 40.88 75.43 -24.66
CA ASP A 246 42.20 76.07 -24.74
C ASP A 246 42.57 76.42 -26.19
N SER A 247 42.19 75.55 -27.14
CA SER A 247 42.39 75.77 -28.57
C SER A 247 41.56 76.94 -29.10
N VAL A 248 40.28 77.04 -28.71
CA VAL A 248 39.43 78.21 -29.03
C VAL A 248 40.07 79.49 -28.50
N ALA A 249 40.51 79.50 -27.23
CA ALA A 249 41.16 80.66 -26.64
C ALA A 249 42.48 81.04 -27.35
N ALA A 250 43.24 80.05 -27.83
CA ALA A 250 44.45 80.30 -28.61
C ALA A 250 44.16 80.88 -29.99
N MET A 251 43.13 80.39 -30.69
CA MET A 251 42.70 80.93 -31.98
C MET A 251 42.19 82.36 -31.85
N GLN A 252 41.45 82.66 -30.77
CA GLN A 252 40.99 84.03 -30.49
C GLN A 252 42.18 84.99 -30.32
N ARG A 253 43.18 84.60 -29.51
CA ARG A 253 44.41 85.40 -29.36
C ARG A 253 45.19 85.58 -30.66
N LEU A 254 45.20 84.57 -31.53
CA LEU A 254 45.85 84.65 -32.84
C LEU A 254 45.12 85.64 -33.76
N SER A 255 43.79 85.61 -33.76
CA SER A 255 42.94 86.57 -34.49
C SER A 255 43.18 88.00 -34.01
N ASP A 256 43.18 88.22 -32.69
CA ASP A 256 43.42 89.54 -32.09
C ASP A 256 44.83 90.06 -32.45
N ALA A 257 45.85 89.19 -32.41
CA ALA A 257 47.22 89.52 -32.79
C ALA A 257 47.34 89.87 -34.28
N ALA A 258 46.68 89.11 -35.16
CA ALA A 258 46.64 89.39 -36.59
C ALA A 258 45.97 90.75 -36.86
N GLN A 259 44.89 91.07 -36.17
CA GLN A 259 44.20 92.36 -36.32
C GLN A 259 45.03 93.54 -35.82
N SER A 260 45.82 93.34 -34.75
CA SER A 260 46.80 94.31 -34.28
C SER A 260 47.93 94.55 -35.31
N ILE A 261 48.45 93.48 -35.93
CA ILE A 261 49.44 93.58 -37.01
C ILE A 261 48.87 94.38 -38.19
N GLY A 262 47.63 94.11 -38.60
CA GLY A 262 46.93 94.87 -39.64
C GLY A 262 46.85 96.36 -39.30
N SER A 263 46.45 96.69 -38.07
CA SER A 263 46.37 98.09 -37.59
C SER A 263 47.73 98.81 -37.60
N VAL A 264 48.81 98.10 -37.24
CA VAL A 264 50.18 98.63 -37.30
C VAL A 264 50.64 98.81 -38.75
N ALA A 265 50.34 97.85 -39.63
CA ALA A 265 50.67 97.95 -41.05
C ALA A 265 49.97 99.15 -41.72
N ASP A 266 48.70 99.39 -41.40
CA ASP A 266 47.94 100.56 -41.87
C ASP A 266 48.55 101.88 -41.38
N LEU A 267 48.97 101.94 -40.11
CA LEU A 267 49.67 103.11 -39.56
C LEU A 267 50.98 103.38 -40.31
N ILE A 268 51.81 102.35 -40.54
CA ILE A 268 53.08 102.49 -41.27
C ILE A 268 52.81 102.88 -42.73
N ALA A 269 51.78 102.33 -43.37
CA ALA A 269 51.36 102.73 -44.72
C ALA A 269 51.00 104.23 -44.76
N GLY A 270 50.29 104.72 -43.74
CA GLY A 270 49.99 106.15 -43.57
C GLY A 270 51.25 107.01 -43.41
N VAL A 271 52.22 106.56 -42.60
CA VAL A 271 53.53 107.24 -42.45
C VAL A 271 54.27 107.25 -43.79
N ALA A 272 54.34 106.12 -44.50
CA ALA A 272 55.00 106.02 -45.79
C ALA A 272 54.36 106.96 -46.83
N ALA A 273 53.03 107.05 -46.87
CA ALA A 273 52.32 108.00 -47.73
C ALA A 273 52.67 109.47 -47.39
N GLN A 274 52.77 109.80 -46.10
CA GLN A 274 53.20 111.12 -45.65
C GLN A 274 54.68 111.41 -46.00
N THR A 275 55.56 110.43 -45.83
CA THR A 275 56.97 110.52 -46.22
C THR A 275 57.12 110.70 -47.73
N ASN A 276 56.31 110.00 -48.53
CA ASN A 276 56.28 110.15 -49.99
C ASN A 276 55.88 111.57 -50.40
N LEU A 277 54.86 112.14 -49.74
CA LEU A 277 54.46 113.54 -49.94
C LEU A 277 55.56 114.54 -49.55
N LEU A 278 56.26 114.30 -48.43
CA LEU A 278 57.38 115.13 -48.01
C LEU A 278 58.56 115.05 -49.00
N ALA A 279 58.88 113.83 -49.47
CA ALA A 279 59.91 113.59 -50.46
C ALA A 279 59.57 114.28 -51.79
N LEU A 280 58.33 114.20 -52.24
CA LEU A 280 57.83 114.90 -53.42
C LEU A 280 58.01 116.42 -53.28
N ASN A 281 57.62 117.00 -52.14
CA ASN A 281 57.81 118.42 -51.86
C ASN A 281 59.31 118.80 -51.87
N ALA A 282 60.18 117.94 -51.33
CA ALA A 282 61.62 118.14 -51.35
C ALA A 282 62.21 118.05 -52.78
N THR A 283 61.74 117.13 -53.62
CA THR A 283 62.13 117.04 -55.04
C THR A 283 61.73 118.30 -55.80
N ILE A 284 60.54 118.84 -55.54
CA ILE A 284 60.06 120.11 -56.13
C ILE A 284 60.98 121.26 -55.72
N GLU A 285 61.31 121.40 -54.44
CA GLU A 285 62.14 122.51 -53.96
C GLU A 285 63.62 122.35 -54.39
N ALA A 286 64.12 121.12 -54.50
CA ALA A 286 65.43 120.82 -55.06
C ALA A 286 65.52 121.20 -56.55
N ALA A 287 64.46 120.96 -57.33
CA ALA A 287 64.37 121.44 -58.71
C ALA A 287 64.34 122.97 -58.80
N ARG A 288 63.71 123.63 -57.81
CA ARG A 288 63.62 125.09 -57.70
C ARG A 288 64.96 125.76 -57.38
N ALA A 289 65.83 125.08 -56.64
CA ALA A 289 67.18 125.53 -56.29
C ALA A 289 68.21 125.38 -57.45
N GLY A 290 67.83 124.79 -58.58
CA GLY A 290 68.69 124.66 -59.77
C GLY A 290 69.94 123.82 -59.54
N ASP A 291 71.10 124.27 -60.03
CA ASP A 291 72.37 123.50 -59.94
C ASP A 291 72.83 123.23 -58.50
N ALA A 292 72.47 124.10 -57.53
CA ALA A 292 72.80 123.93 -56.12
C ALA A 292 71.96 122.83 -55.43
N GLY A 293 70.83 122.44 -56.02
CA GLY A 293 69.88 121.47 -55.47
C GLY A 293 70.08 120.02 -55.94
N LYS A 294 71.00 119.75 -56.89
CA LYS A 294 71.16 118.41 -57.50
C LYS A 294 71.42 117.29 -56.49
N GLY A 295 72.25 117.53 -55.47
CA GLY A 295 72.49 116.54 -54.41
C GLY A 295 71.25 116.27 -53.54
N PHE A 296 70.44 117.31 -53.27
CA PHE A 296 69.17 117.19 -52.56
C PHE A 296 68.10 116.46 -53.38
N ALA A 297 68.07 116.67 -54.69
CA ALA A 297 67.13 116.00 -55.60
C ALA A 297 67.34 114.48 -55.60
N VAL A 298 68.59 114.01 -55.60
CA VAL A 298 68.92 112.57 -55.54
C VAL A 298 68.44 111.96 -54.21
N VAL A 299 68.67 112.65 -53.09
CA VAL A 299 68.20 112.19 -51.77
C VAL A 299 66.67 112.14 -51.72
N ALA A 300 65.99 113.16 -52.26
CA ALA A 300 64.53 113.21 -52.29
C ALA A 300 63.93 112.07 -53.14
N GLU A 301 64.51 111.76 -54.30
CA GLU A 301 64.09 110.63 -55.14
C GLU A 301 64.29 109.28 -54.43
N GLU A 302 65.42 109.11 -53.71
CA GLU A 302 65.70 107.89 -52.95
C GLU A 302 64.72 107.71 -51.77
N VAL A 303 64.41 108.80 -51.05
CA VAL A 303 63.39 108.79 -49.98
C VAL A 303 62.01 108.46 -50.54
N LYS A 304 61.66 108.99 -51.72
CA LYS A 304 60.42 108.69 -52.42
C LYS A 304 60.31 107.20 -52.78
N ALA A 305 61.36 106.63 -53.37
CA ALA A 305 61.42 105.22 -53.73
C ALA A 305 61.33 104.30 -52.49
N LEU A 306 61.98 104.68 -51.38
CA LEU A 306 61.92 103.97 -50.11
C LEU A 306 60.50 104.03 -49.49
N ALA A 307 59.83 105.18 -49.58
CA ALA A 307 58.46 105.33 -49.12
C ALA A 307 57.48 104.46 -49.92
N ASP A 308 57.60 104.43 -51.27
CA ASP A 308 56.79 103.56 -52.12
C ASP A 308 57.06 102.07 -51.85
N ALA A 309 58.32 101.68 -51.62
CA ALA A 309 58.66 100.31 -51.24
C ALA A 309 58.09 99.93 -49.87
N THR A 310 58.12 100.87 -48.91
CA THR A 310 57.53 100.69 -47.57
C THR A 310 56.03 100.50 -47.67
N ALA A 311 55.32 101.33 -48.45
CA ALA A 311 53.87 101.24 -48.63
C ALA A 311 53.44 99.90 -49.26
N ARG A 312 54.21 99.38 -50.23
CA ARG A 312 53.99 98.04 -50.80
C ARG A 312 54.20 96.95 -49.77
N ALA A 313 55.31 97.00 -49.03
CA ALA A 313 55.60 96.01 -47.99
C ALA A 313 54.53 95.99 -46.89
N THR A 314 54.02 97.16 -46.46
CA THR A 314 52.95 97.22 -45.47
C THR A 314 51.62 96.73 -46.01
N HIS A 315 51.32 96.96 -47.30
CA HIS A 315 50.14 96.38 -47.94
C HIS A 315 50.18 94.85 -47.93
N ASP A 316 51.32 94.26 -48.29
CA ASP A 316 51.50 92.81 -48.29
C ASP A 316 51.38 92.24 -46.85
N ILE A 317 51.94 92.93 -45.85
CA ILE A 317 51.78 92.56 -44.42
C ILE A 317 50.31 92.61 -44.00
N GLY A 318 49.56 93.64 -44.42
CA GLY A 318 48.14 93.76 -44.13
C GLY A 318 47.32 92.63 -44.74
N ALA A 319 47.58 92.28 -46.00
CA ALA A 319 46.95 91.14 -46.66
C ALA A 319 47.26 89.82 -45.95
N GLN A 320 48.51 89.63 -45.51
CA GLN A 320 48.92 88.45 -44.73
C GLN A 320 48.20 88.39 -43.37
N ALA A 321 48.03 89.53 -42.70
CA ALA A 321 47.33 89.62 -41.43
C ALA A 321 45.83 89.25 -41.56
N ILE A 322 45.17 89.71 -42.62
CA ILE A 322 43.78 89.34 -42.92
C ILE A 322 43.67 87.82 -43.16
N ALA A 323 44.54 87.27 -44.00
CA ALA A 323 44.55 85.83 -44.27
C ALA A 323 44.81 84.99 -43.00
N MET A 324 45.66 85.48 -42.08
CA MET A 324 45.89 84.85 -40.78
C MET A 324 44.64 84.88 -39.89
N ALA A 325 43.93 86.00 -39.83
CA ALA A 325 42.70 86.13 -39.06
C ALA A 325 41.59 85.21 -39.61
N GLU A 326 41.39 85.19 -40.93
CA GLU A 326 40.43 84.29 -41.58
C GLU A 326 40.76 82.81 -41.33
N ALA A 327 42.04 82.44 -41.40
CA ALA A 327 42.48 81.08 -41.09
C ALA A 327 42.23 80.70 -39.61
N ALA A 328 42.44 81.65 -38.69
CA ALA A 328 42.14 81.45 -37.28
C ALA A 328 40.64 81.28 -37.02
N GLU A 329 39.78 82.06 -37.69
CA GLU A 329 38.32 81.95 -37.60
C GLU A 329 37.81 80.61 -38.14
N GLN A 330 38.30 80.18 -39.31
CA GLN A 330 37.98 78.86 -39.87
C GLN A 330 38.44 77.71 -38.96
N ALA A 331 39.62 77.84 -38.36
CA ALA A 331 40.11 76.88 -37.38
C ALA A 331 39.21 76.85 -36.12
N CYS A 332 38.76 78.00 -35.64
CA CYS A 332 37.83 78.12 -34.52
C CYS A 332 36.52 77.35 -34.80
N GLY A 333 35.87 77.59 -35.94
CA GLY A 333 34.63 76.88 -36.29
C GLY A 333 34.80 75.36 -36.39
N ARG A 334 35.97 74.88 -36.84
CA ARG A 334 36.29 73.43 -36.81
C ARG A 334 36.44 72.88 -35.39
N VAL A 335 37.06 73.65 -34.50
CA VAL A 335 37.24 73.29 -33.08
C VAL A 335 35.90 73.30 -32.34
N GLU A 336 34.99 74.22 -32.66
CA GLU A 336 33.61 74.23 -32.13
C GLU A 336 32.81 73.00 -32.57
N ALA A 337 32.94 72.57 -33.83
CA ALA A 337 32.32 71.33 -34.29
C ALA A 337 32.87 70.10 -33.53
N ILE A 338 34.16 70.10 -33.19
CA ILE A 338 34.77 69.07 -32.32
C ILE A 338 34.19 69.14 -30.91
N ALA A 339 33.98 70.34 -30.35
CA ALA A 339 33.35 70.53 -29.04
C ALA A 339 31.94 69.91 -28.99
N ALA A 340 31.14 70.12 -30.04
CA ALA A 340 29.80 69.54 -30.16
C ALA A 340 29.83 68.00 -30.24
N MET A 341 30.80 67.43 -30.98
CA MET A 341 30.98 65.97 -31.01
C MET A 341 31.37 65.41 -29.64
N ILE A 342 32.23 66.10 -28.90
CA ILE A 342 32.60 65.71 -27.52
C ILE A 342 31.38 65.73 -26.60
N HIS A 343 30.50 66.73 -26.71
CA HIS A 343 29.25 66.79 -25.94
C HIS A 343 28.35 65.59 -26.20
N HIS A 344 28.16 65.20 -27.47
CA HIS A 344 27.38 64.01 -27.80
C HIS A 344 28.01 62.71 -27.28
N ILE A 345 29.35 62.61 -27.24
CA ILE A 345 30.04 61.48 -26.63
C ILE A 345 29.74 61.42 -25.12
N ASP A 346 29.70 62.57 -24.44
CA ASP A 346 29.39 62.66 -23.02
C ASP A 346 27.96 62.18 -22.72
N GLU A 347 26.97 62.68 -23.46
CA GLU A 347 25.55 62.28 -23.34
C GLU A 347 25.38 60.77 -23.56
N ASN A 348 26.01 60.22 -24.59
CA ASN A 348 25.97 58.79 -24.87
C ASN A 348 26.65 57.97 -23.77
N THR A 349 27.77 58.43 -23.23
CA THR A 349 28.48 57.77 -22.13
C THR A 349 27.61 57.73 -20.87
N ALA A 350 26.93 58.83 -20.56
CA ALA A 350 25.98 58.90 -19.44
C ALA A 350 24.80 57.95 -19.63
N GLY A 351 24.23 57.88 -20.84
CA GLY A 351 23.16 56.94 -21.17
C GLY A 351 23.57 55.48 -21.01
N ILE A 352 24.77 55.11 -21.50
CA ILE A 352 25.30 53.75 -21.35
C ILE A 352 25.57 53.43 -19.88
N ALA A 353 26.03 54.40 -19.08
CA ALA A 353 26.25 54.22 -17.64
C ALA A 353 24.95 53.88 -16.90
N ALA A 354 23.85 54.60 -17.20
CA ALA A 354 22.54 54.32 -16.62
C ALA A 354 22.05 52.90 -16.94
N VAL A 355 22.16 52.47 -18.21
CA VAL A 355 21.80 51.10 -18.62
C VAL A 355 22.70 50.04 -17.97
N THR A 356 23.99 50.35 -17.79
CA THR A 356 24.95 49.44 -17.14
C THR A 356 24.60 49.23 -15.67
N GLU A 357 24.15 50.29 -14.98
CA GLU A 357 23.69 50.22 -13.59
C GLU A 357 22.40 49.40 -13.45
N GLU A 358 21.42 49.60 -14.35
CA GLU A 358 20.21 48.78 -14.42
C GLU A 358 20.53 47.30 -14.67
N GLN A 359 21.40 47.00 -15.63
CA GLN A 359 21.85 45.63 -15.92
C GLN A 359 22.51 44.96 -14.72
N SER A 360 23.28 45.72 -13.91
CA SER A 360 23.88 45.20 -12.67
C SER A 360 22.80 44.69 -11.70
N GLY A 361 21.70 45.43 -11.56
CA GLY A 361 20.54 45.02 -10.76
C GLY A 361 19.90 43.73 -11.27
N VAL A 362 19.63 43.67 -12.58
CA VAL A 362 19.03 42.48 -13.21
C VAL A 362 19.90 41.24 -13.02
N VAL A 363 21.23 41.36 -13.17
CA VAL A 363 22.15 40.22 -12.93
C VAL A 363 22.15 39.78 -11.47
N ALA A 364 22.02 40.71 -10.51
CA ALA A 364 21.90 40.37 -9.09
C ALA A 364 20.58 39.63 -8.77
N ASP A 365 19.49 40.02 -9.41
CA ASP A 365 18.19 39.34 -9.30
C ASP A 365 18.25 37.93 -9.87
N ILE A 366 18.87 37.76 -11.05
CA ILE A 366 19.10 36.44 -11.65
C ILE A 366 19.95 35.56 -10.71
N ALA A 367 21.02 36.10 -10.12
CA ALA A 367 21.84 35.37 -9.16
C ALA A 367 21.01 34.88 -7.95
N THR A 368 20.07 35.71 -7.47
CA THR A 368 19.15 35.34 -6.39
C THR A 368 18.17 34.25 -6.82
N ALA A 369 17.59 34.36 -8.01
CA ALA A 369 16.70 33.36 -8.57
C ALA A 369 17.39 31.99 -8.77
N ILE A 370 18.65 31.98 -9.21
CA ILE A 370 19.44 30.75 -9.35
C ILE A 370 19.63 30.07 -7.99
N ARG A 371 19.99 30.81 -6.93
CA ARG A 371 20.14 30.25 -5.58
C ARG A 371 18.83 29.64 -5.07
N ALA A 372 17.70 30.32 -5.26
CA ALA A 372 16.39 29.81 -4.86
C ALA A 372 15.99 28.54 -5.66
N THR A 373 16.31 28.53 -6.95
CA THR A 373 16.06 27.37 -7.82
C THR A 373 16.92 26.17 -7.43
N ALA A 374 18.21 26.40 -7.12
CA ALA A 374 19.11 25.35 -6.65
C ALA A 374 18.62 24.72 -5.34
N ALA A 375 18.20 25.54 -4.36
CA ALA A 375 17.61 25.04 -3.12
C ALA A 375 16.34 24.21 -3.37
N SER A 376 15.52 24.60 -4.35
CA SER A 376 14.31 23.84 -4.73
C SER A 376 14.67 22.48 -5.36
N VAL A 377 15.70 22.43 -6.20
CA VAL A 377 16.21 21.18 -6.78
C VAL A 377 16.74 20.24 -5.70
N ASP A 378 17.45 20.75 -4.70
CA ASP A 378 17.92 19.96 -3.55
C ASP A 378 16.76 19.37 -2.74
N ILE A 379 15.70 20.15 -2.50
CA ILE A 379 14.48 19.68 -1.83
C ILE A 379 13.81 18.56 -2.64
N ILE A 380 13.73 18.71 -3.97
CA ILE A 380 13.19 17.68 -4.86
C ILE A 380 14.01 16.40 -4.77
N ALA A 381 15.35 16.50 -4.82
CA ALA A 381 16.24 15.34 -4.71
C ALA A 381 16.06 14.60 -3.36
N GLY A 382 15.92 15.35 -2.25
CA GLY A 382 15.61 14.78 -0.94
C GLY A 382 14.25 14.08 -0.91
N THR A 383 13.20 14.75 -1.38
CA THR A 383 11.83 14.21 -1.43
C THR A 383 11.75 12.92 -2.26
N VAL A 384 12.50 12.85 -3.36
CA VAL A 384 12.57 11.66 -4.22
C VAL A 384 13.26 10.49 -3.53
N THR A 385 14.28 10.78 -2.71
CA THR A 385 14.95 9.76 -1.88
C THR A 385 13.97 9.17 -0.87
N ASP A 386 13.21 10.03 -0.18
CA ASP A 386 12.18 9.62 0.78
C ASP A 386 11.04 8.84 0.11
N LEU A 387 10.64 9.23 -1.10
CA LEU A 387 9.62 8.54 -1.88
C LEU A 387 10.06 7.13 -2.28
N SER A 388 11.32 6.97 -2.70
CA SER A 388 11.90 5.66 -3.02
C SER A 388 11.98 4.76 -1.78
N ALA A 389 12.38 5.32 -0.63
CA ALA A 389 12.40 4.59 0.64
C ALA A 389 10.98 4.14 1.05
N THR A 390 10.00 5.04 0.93
CA THR A 390 8.59 4.75 1.24
C THR A 390 8.02 3.66 0.34
N ALA A 391 8.32 3.68 -0.96
CA ALA A 391 7.96 2.62 -1.89
C ALA A 391 8.57 1.27 -1.47
N GLY A 392 9.82 1.26 -1.02
CA GLY A 392 10.47 0.07 -0.46
C GLY A 392 9.75 -0.50 0.77
N VAL A 393 9.31 0.37 1.68
CA VAL A 393 8.51 -0.04 2.86
C VAL A 393 7.15 -0.60 2.44
N THR A 394 6.45 0.05 1.51
CA THR A 394 5.16 -0.44 0.98
C THR A 394 5.30 -1.80 0.31
N ALA A 395 6.36 -2.01 -0.49
CA ALA A 395 6.65 -3.31 -1.10
C ALA A 395 6.96 -4.40 -0.06
N ALA A 396 7.63 -4.05 1.04
CA ALA A 396 7.87 -4.98 2.14
C ALA A 396 6.56 -5.35 2.87
N ALA A 397 5.72 -4.37 3.18
CA ALA A 397 4.42 -4.58 3.81
C ALA A 397 3.49 -5.43 2.92
N ALA A 398 3.46 -5.15 1.61
CA ALA A 398 2.70 -5.92 0.64
C ALA A 398 3.14 -7.40 0.61
N ARG A 399 4.44 -7.68 0.67
CA ARG A 399 4.94 -9.07 0.78
C ARG A 399 4.48 -9.77 2.06
N VAL A 400 4.43 -9.07 3.19
CA VAL A 400 3.90 -9.63 4.44
C VAL A 400 2.42 -9.99 4.30
N VAL A 401 1.61 -9.10 3.70
CA VAL A 401 0.19 -9.35 3.43
C VAL A 401 0.01 -10.54 2.49
N LEU A 402 0.82 -10.64 1.42
CA LEU A 402 0.78 -11.75 0.48
C LEU A 402 1.03 -13.10 1.17
N THR A 403 2.06 -13.18 2.00
CA THR A 403 2.38 -14.39 2.79
C THR A 403 1.22 -14.75 3.72
N ALA A 404 0.68 -13.78 4.45
CA ALA A 404 -0.44 -14.01 5.37
C ALA A 404 -1.71 -14.47 4.65
N ALA A 405 -2.03 -13.88 3.49
CA ALA A 405 -3.17 -14.27 2.68
C ALA A 405 -3.02 -15.69 2.12
N THR A 406 -1.81 -16.05 1.68
CA THR A 406 -1.48 -17.39 1.17
C THR A 406 -1.59 -18.45 2.28
N ASP A 407 -1.05 -18.16 3.48
CA ASP A 407 -1.19 -19.04 4.64
C ASP A 407 -2.65 -19.23 5.05
N LEU A 408 -3.42 -18.14 5.10
CA LEU A 408 -4.85 -18.19 5.43
C LEU A 408 -5.65 -18.99 4.40
N SER A 409 -5.33 -18.85 3.11
CA SER A 409 -5.91 -19.65 2.03
C SER A 409 -5.62 -21.16 2.22
N GLY A 410 -4.36 -21.52 2.51
CA GLY A 410 -3.96 -22.89 2.77
C GLY A 410 -4.64 -23.50 4.01
N ARG A 411 -4.71 -22.76 5.12
CA ARG A 411 -5.41 -23.18 6.35
C ARG A 411 -6.91 -23.37 6.13
N THR A 412 -7.52 -22.52 5.31
CA THR A 412 -8.94 -22.59 4.97
C THR A 412 -9.24 -23.84 4.14
N ALA A 413 -8.38 -24.18 3.17
CA ALA A 413 -8.50 -25.40 2.38
C ALA A 413 -8.35 -26.66 3.25
N ALA A 414 -7.42 -26.66 4.22
CA ALA A 414 -7.28 -27.74 5.18
C ALA A 414 -8.53 -27.90 6.06
N MET A 415 -9.08 -26.80 6.56
CA MET A 415 -10.30 -26.81 7.38
C MET A 415 -11.52 -27.36 6.60
N ASP A 416 -11.67 -27.00 5.33
CA ASP A 416 -12.74 -27.52 4.46
C ASP A 416 -12.62 -29.06 4.31
N SER A 417 -11.41 -29.55 4.07
CA SER A 417 -11.14 -31.00 3.98
C SER A 417 -11.38 -31.74 5.29
N GLU A 418 -11.00 -31.17 6.44
CA GLU A 418 -11.23 -31.78 7.75
C GLU A 418 -12.72 -31.83 8.12
N LEU A 419 -13.48 -30.80 7.74
CA LEU A 419 -14.93 -30.75 7.95
C LEU A 419 -15.67 -31.76 7.07
N ASP A 420 -15.26 -31.93 5.82
CA ASP A 420 -15.80 -32.99 4.96
C ASP A 420 -15.56 -34.37 5.56
N ALA A 421 -14.34 -34.64 6.04
CA ALA A 421 -14.03 -35.90 6.70
C ALA A 421 -14.83 -36.09 8.00
N PHE A 422 -15.06 -35.02 8.78
CA PHE A 422 -15.88 -35.07 9.99
C PHE A 422 -17.36 -35.35 9.69
N VAL A 423 -17.96 -34.62 8.75
CA VAL A 423 -19.37 -34.82 8.36
C VAL A 423 -19.57 -36.23 7.80
N VAL A 424 -18.64 -36.73 6.98
CA VAL A 424 -18.69 -38.12 6.50
C VAL A 424 -18.59 -39.13 7.64
N ARG A 425 -17.75 -38.91 8.66
CA ARG A 425 -17.68 -39.83 9.82
C ARG A 425 -18.94 -39.82 10.68
N VAL A 426 -19.57 -38.65 10.86
CA VAL A 426 -20.74 -38.49 11.73
C VAL A 426 -22.04 -38.89 11.03
N CYS A 427 -22.17 -38.57 9.74
CA CYS A 427 -23.38 -38.83 8.95
C CYS A 427 -23.27 -40.10 8.08
N GLY A 428 -22.07 -40.61 7.83
CA GLY A 428 -21.81 -41.77 6.95
C GLY A 428 -21.92 -43.13 7.63
N GLY A 429 -22.40 -43.20 8.87
CA GLY A 429 -22.76 -44.47 9.53
C GLY A 429 -23.86 -45.28 8.80
N ASP A 430 -24.49 -44.70 7.77
CA ASP A 430 -25.59 -45.30 7.01
C ASP A 430 -25.19 -46.07 5.74
N ARG A 431 -23.90 -46.32 5.45
CA ARG A 431 -23.48 -46.87 4.13
C ARG A 431 -22.41 -47.98 4.08
N LEU A 432 -22.25 -48.78 5.12
CA LEU A 432 -21.62 -50.11 5.03
C LEU A 432 -22.56 -51.15 5.65
#